data_AF-A0A961NF63-F1
#
_entry.id   AF-A0A961NF63-F1
#
_cell.length_a   1.000
_cell.length_b   1.000
_cell.length_c   1.000
_cell.angle_alpha   90.00
_cell.angle_beta   90.00
_cell.angle_gamma   90.00
#
_symmetry.space_group_name_H-M   'P 1'
#
loop_
_entity.id
_entity.type
_entity.pdbx_description
1 polymer ?
#
loop_
_entity_poly.entity_id
_entity_poly.type
_entity_poly.pdbx_seq_one_letter_code
_entity_poly.pdbx_strand_id
1 'polypeptide(L)'
;MRIPLLTIFVAACLALPAASQTLERIKETGQLKLGYRTDAAPLSFQGPDGRPAGYTPMVCANVAQHIADHLQMQELNAEFV
;
A
#
# COMPACT_ATOMS: atom_id res chain seq x y z
N MET A 1 -8.42 -34.18 38.74
CA MET A 1 -7.93 -33.76 37.40
C MET A 1 -7.09 -32.51 37.55
N ARG A 2 -5.77 -32.64 37.47
CA ARG A 2 -4.81 -31.53 37.60
C ARG A 2 -4.41 -31.13 36.18
N ILE A 3 -5.08 -30.14 35.61
CA ILE A 3 -4.71 -29.58 34.30
C ILE A 3 -3.35 -28.91 34.50
N PRO A 4 -2.26 -29.38 33.86
CA PRO A 4 -0.95 -28.82 34.10
C PRO A 4 -0.94 -27.38 33.57
N LEU A 5 -0.56 -26.44 34.42
CA LEU A 5 -0.42 -25.00 34.12
C LEU A 5 0.58 -24.72 32.97
N LEU A 6 1.25 -25.75 32.46
CA LEU A 6 2.27 -25.69 31.41
C LEU A 6 1.68 -25.51 29.99
N THR A 7 0.41 -25.83 29.77
CA THR A 7 -0.16 -25.87 28.40
C THR A 7 -0.60 -24.49 27.86
N ILE A 8 -0.64 -23.45 28.70
CA ILE A 8 -1.09 -22.10 28.28
C ILE A 8 0.06 -21.25 27.71
N PHE A 9 1.32 -21.62 27.94
CA PHE A 9 2.46 -20.78 27.54
C PHE A 9 2.86 -20.88 26.06
N VAL A 10 2.39 -21.91 25.33
CA VAL A 10 2.81 -22.18 23.94
C VAL A 10 2.00 -21.37 22.90
N ALA A 11 0.87 -20.77 23.28
CA ALA A 11 0.01 -20.05 22.34
C ALA A 11 0.48 -18.61 22.00
N ALA A 12 1.44 -18.05 22.75
CA ALA A 12 1.87 -16.66 22.57
C ALA A 12 2.95 -16.46 21.49
N CYS A 13 3.54 -17.53 20.94
CA CYS A 13 4.68 -17.43 20.01
C CYS A 13 4.32 -17.42 18.51
N LEU A 14 3.04 -17.40 18.14
CA LEU A 14 2.60 -17.42 16.73
C LEU A 14 2.11 -16.06 16.21
N ALA A 15 2.50 -14.95 16.85
CA ALA A 15 2.34 -13.63 16.26
C ALA A 15 3.42 -13.43 15.17
N LEU A 16 3.22 -14.06 14.02
CA LEU A 16 3.98 -13.73 12.81
C LEU A 16 3.70 -12.26 12.47
N PRO A 17 4.72 -11.44 12.19
CA PRO A 17 4.48 -10.12 11.65
C PRO A 17 3.69 -10.31 10.36
N ALA A 18 2.52 -9.67 10.28
CA ALA A 18 1.80 -9.54 9.02
C ALA A 18 2.66 -8.64 8.13
N ALA A 19 3.60 -9.25 7.42
CA ALA A 19 4.38 -8.60 6.39
C ALA A 19 3.37 -7.96 5.43
N SER A 20 3.59 -6.70 5.07
CA SER A 20 2.65 -5.99 4.23
C SER A 20 2.74 -6.59 2.84
N GLN A 21 1.86 -7.55 2.54
CA GLN A 21 1.78 -8.22 1.24
C GLN A 21 1.78 -7.23 0.06
N THR A 22 1.33 -6.00 0.29
CA THR A 22 1.38 -4.92 -0.70
C THR A 22 2.79 -4.41 -0.96
N LEU A 23 3.59 -4.11 0.09
CA LEU A 23 4.95 -3.61 -0.07
C LEU A 23 5.88 -4.70 -0.63
N GLU A 24 5.72 -5.95 -0.20
CA GLU A 24 6.43 -7.07 -0.81
C GLU A 24 6.09 -7.18 -2.30
N ARG A 25 4.80 -7.18 -2.65
CA ARG A 25 4.37 -7.23 -4.07
C ARG A 25 4.93 -6.06 -4.88
N ILE A 26 4.94 -4.85 -4.33
CA ILE A 26 5.49 -3.68 -5.02
C ILE A 26 6.98 -3.89 -5.29
N LYS A 27 7.74 -4.36 -4.29
CA LYS A 27 9.17 -4.65 -4.43
C LYS A 27 9.45 -5.76 -5.45
N GLU A 28 8.62 -6.80 -5.46
CA GLU A 28 8.73 -7.93 -6.40
C GLU A 28 8.37 -7.55 -7.84
N THR A 29 7.33 -6.74 -8.03
CA THR A 29 6.76 -6.43 -9.36
C THR A 29 7.28 -5.14 -9.97
N GLY A 30 7.83 -4.23 -9.16
CA GLY A 30 8.20 -2.89 -9.60
C GLY A 30 6.99 -2.01 -9.94
N GLN A 31 5.78 -2.40 -9.54
CA GLN A 31 4.52 -1.76 -9.97
C GLN A 31 3.66 -1.32 -8.79
N LEU A 32 3.12 -0.11 -8.91
CA LEU A 32 2.11 0.45 -8.01
C LEU A 32 0.94 0.98 -8.84
N LYS A 33 -0.26 0.45 -8.58
CA LYS A 33 -1.50 0.90 -9.23
C LYS A 33 -2.29 1.79 -8.28
N LEU A 34 -2.57 3.01 -8.71
CA LEU A 34 -3.29 4.03 -7.95
C LEU A 34 -4.67 4.25 -8.58
N GLY A 35 -5.71 3.71 -7.93
CA GLY A 35 -7.08 3.98 -8.37
C GLY A 35 -7.45 5.46 -8.17
N TYR A 36 -8.07 6.08 -9.16
CA TYR A 36 -8.65 7.42 -9.04
C TYR A 36 -10.11 7.44 -9.49
N ARG A 37 -10.86 8.45 -9.02
CA ARG A 37 -12.22 8.69 -9.51
C ARG A 37 -12.16 9.60 -10.72
N THR A 38 -13.06 9.40 -11.67
CA THR A 38 -13.18 10.26 -12.86
C THR A 38 -14.17 11.41 -12.65
N ASP A 39 -15.04 11.32 -11.65
CA ASP A 39 -16.27 12.11 -11.52
C ASP A 39 -16.42 12.85 -10.16
N ALA A 40 -15.35 12.97 -9.37
CA ALA A 40 -15.41 13.54 -8.01
C ALA A 40 -14.57 14.80 -7.84
N ALA A 41 -14.80 15.78 -8.71
CA ALA A 41 -14.21 17.10 -8.54
C ALA A 41 -14.67 17.75 -7.22
N PRO A 42 -13.80 18.45 -6.49
CA PRO A 42 -12.40 18.77 -6.82
C PRO A 42 -11.36 17.77 -6.24
N LEU A 43 -11.80 16.66 -5.63
CA LEU A 43 -10.90 15.77 -4.90
C LEU A 43 -10.18 14.77 -5.80
N SER A 44 -10.91 14.03 -6.62
CA SER A 44 -10.35 13.05 -7.56
C SER A 44 -11.25 12.98 -8.78
N PHE A 45 -10.76 13.45 -9.91
CA PHE A 45 -11.53 13.49 -11.15
C PHE A 45 -10.60 13.33 -12.35
N GLN A 46 -11.19 13.08 -13.51
CA GLN A 46 -10.45 13.10 -14.76
C GLN A 46 -10.41 14.53 -15.30
N GLY A 47 -9.21 15.07 -15.50
CA GLY A 47 -8.98 16.38 -16.07
C GLY A 47 -9.35 16.44 -17.56
N PRO A 48 -9.39 17.65 -18.14
CA PRO A 48 -9.69 17.85 -19.56
C PRO A 48 -8.69 17.15 -20.50
N ASP A 49 -7.48 16.88 -20.01
CA ASP A 49 -6.40 16.17 -20.69
C ASP A 49 -6.46 14.64 -20.50
N GLY A 50 -7.52 14.13 -19.85
CA GLY A 50 -7.71 12.73 -19.56
C GLY A 50 -6.90 12.19 -18.39
N ARG A 51 -6.15 13.05 -17.67
CA ARG A 51 -5.28 12.63 -16.55
C ARG A 51 -5.98 12.77 -15.19
N PRO A 52 -5.57 12.01 -14.17
CA PRO A 52 -6.03 12.21 -12.80
C PRO A 52 -5.72 13.63 -12.33
N ALA A 53 -6.75 14.30 -11.81
CA ALA A 53 -6.66 15.66 -11.29
C ALA A 53 -7.38 15.77 -9.93
N GLY A 54 -7.01 16.82 -9.18
CA GLY A 54 -7.56 17.10 -7.85
C GLY A 54 -6.59 16.82 -6.71
N TYR A 55 -7.06 17.07 -5.49
CA TYR A 55 -6.24 16.95 -4.29
C TYR A 55 -5.74 15.53 -4.02
N THR A 56 -6.61 14.53 -4.14
CA THR A 56 -6.28 13.14 -3.78
C THR A 56 -5.24 12.52 -4.72
N PRO A 57 -5.32 12.64 -6.07
CA PRO A 57 -4.25 12.15 -6.95
C PRO A 57 -2.88 12.79 -6.67
N MET A 58 -2.82 14.09 -6.32
CA MET A 58 -1.55 14.73 -5.94
C MET A 58 -0.96 14.10 -4.66
N VAL A 59 -1.79 13.83 -3.65
CA VAL A 59 -1.37 13.14 -2.43
C VAL A 59 -0.90 11.71 -2.75
N CYS A 60 -1.63 10.98 -3.57
CA CYS A 60 -1.26 9.62 -3.98
C CYS A 60 0.08 9.58 -4.73
N ALA A 61 0.38 10.56 -5.58
CA ALA A 61 1.67 10.68 -6.24
C ALA A 61 2.82 10.88 -5.22
N ASN A 62 2.62 11.74 -4.21
CA ASN A 62 3.60 11.90 -3.12
C ASN A 62 3.79 10.62 -2.30
N VAL A 63 2.72 9.87 -2.05
CA VAL A 63 2.80 8.57 -1.38
C VAL A 63 3.59 7.56 -2.21
N ALA A 64 3.39 7.52 -3.54
CA ALA A 64 4.15 6.65 -4.44
C ALA A 64 5.66 6.94 -4.36
N GLN A 65 6.05 8.22 -4.33
CA GLN A 65 7.45 8.61 -4.14
C GLN A 65 7.99 8.12 -2.79
N HIS A 66 7.26 8.34 -1.70
CA HIS A 66 7.68 7.88 -0.37
C HIS A 66 7.79 6.36 -0.29
N ILE A 67 6.95 5.61 -1.01
CA ILE A 67 7.06 4.15 -1.10
C ILE A 67 8.34 3.75 -1.83
N ALA A 68 8.65 4.39 -2.96
CA ALA A 68 9.89 4.13 -3.70
C ALA A 68 11.12 4.38 -2.82
N ASP A 69 11.14 5.49 -2.10
CA ASP A 69 12.22 5.87 -1.19
C ASP A 69 12.34 4.87 -0.02
N HIS A 70 11.21 4.52 0.60
CA HIS A 70 11.17 3.57 1.72
C HIS A 70 11.65 2.17 1.33
N LEU A 71 11.31 1.72 0.11
CA LEU A 71 11.74 0.43 -0.43
C LEU A 71 13.12 0.48 -1.10
N GLN A 72 13.75 1.67 -1.13
CA GLN A 72 15.05 1.92 -1.77
C GLN A 72 15.08 1.50 -3.25
N MET A 73 13.99 1.73 -3.96
CA MET A 73 13.85 1.38 -5.37
C MET A 73 14.38 2.53 -6.25
N GLN A 74 15.27 2.20 -7.20
CA GLN A 74 15.74 3.20 -8.18
C GLN A 74 14.63 3.59 -9.16
N GLU A 75 13.73 2.66 -9.45
CA GLU A 75 12.59 2.86 -10.34
C GLU A 75 11.37 2.12 -9.77
N LEU A 76 10.25 2.84 -9.66
CA LEU A 76 8.94 2.29 -9.33
C LEU A 76 7.94 2.79 -10.36
N ASN A 77 7.31 1.88 -11.10
CA ASN A 77 6.26 2.24 -12.05
C ASN A 77 4.94 2.48 -11.31
N ALA A 78 4.65 3.74 -11.02
CA ALA A 78 3.39 4.17 -10.44
C ALA A 78 2.41 4.62 -11.52
N GLU A 79 1.34 3.86 -11.72
CA GLU A 79 0.32 4.09 -12.75
C GLU A 79 -1.02 4.43 -12.09
N PHE A 80 -1.67 5.50 -12.56
CA PHE A 80 -3.06 5.75 -12.21
C PHE A 80 -4.00 4.98 -13.11
N VAL A 81 -4.96 4.29 -12.49
CA VAL A 81 -5.97 3.43 -13.14
C VAL A 81 -7.38 3.89 -12.84
#